data_AF-A0A1Y3B314-F1
#
_entry.id   AF-A0A1Y3B314-F1
#
_cell.length_a   1.000
_cell.length_b   1.000
_cell.length_c   1.000
_cell.angle_alpha   90.00
_cell.angle_beta   90.00
_cell.angle_gamma   90.00
#
_symmetry.space_group_name_H-M   'P 1'
#
loop_
_entity.id
_entity.type
_entity.pdbx_description
1 polymer ?
#
loop_
_entity_poly.entity_id
_entity_poly.type
_entity_poly.pdbx_seq_one_letter_code
_entity_poly.pdbx_strand_id
1 'polypeptide(L)'
;MSCSAVTLSVATVLSVIAIACLAIGFSTDNWYEIRVDTNRTRQYLDAIDANSGGSLPTDYDNNYLYYSRDEGLFRVCFSDKKPRECKYSNSSIFSSNTFSIIFSFP
;
A
#
# COMPACT_ATOMS: atom_id res chain seq x y z
N MET A 1 46.83 -7.86 17.24
CA MET A 1 45.56 -7.15 17.47
C MET A 1 45.05 -6.63 16.14
N SER A 2 44.18 -7.38 15.48
CA SER A 2 43.61 -7.09 14.14
C SER A 2 42.11 -7.41 14.07
N CYS A 3 41.54 -7.92 15.17
CA CYS A 3 40.14 -8.30 15.28
C CYS A 3 39.20 -7.09 15.15
N SER A 4 39.51 -5.96 15.79
CA SER A 4 38.64 -4.77 15.77
C SER A 4 38.53 -4.10 14.40
N ALA A 5 39.61 -4.10 13.60
CA ALA A 5 39.58 -3.50 12.26
C ALA A 5 38.72 -4.31 11.29
N VAL A 6 38.77 -5.64 11.40
CA VAL A 6 37.96 -6.55 10.56
C VAL A 6 36.48 -6.48 10.95
N THR A 7 36.16 -6.43 12.25
CA THR A 7 34.77 -6.26 12.67
C THR A 7 34.19 -4.91 12.24
N LEU A 8 34.98 -3.83 12.31
CA LEU A 8 34.54 -2.50 11.89
C LEU A 8 34.26 -2.45 10.38
N SER A 9 35.13 -3.03 9.55
CA SER A 9 34.92 -3.04 8.10
C SER A 9 33.68 -3.85 7.70
N VAL A 10 33.50 -5.04 8.27
CA VAL A 10 32.31 -5.86 8.03
C VAL A 10 31.04 -5.13 8.48
N ALA A 11 31.05 -4.49 9.65
CA ALA A 11 29.91 -3.74 10.16
C ALA A 11 29.50 -2.59 9.22
N THR A 12 30.46 -1.85 8.66
CA THR A 12 30.15 -0.75 7.73
C THR A 12 29.52 -1.24 6.42
N VAL A 13 30.05 -2.31 5.83
CA VAL A 13 29.50 -2.88 4.58
C VAL A 13 28.08 -3.40 4.82
N LEU A 14 27.86 -4.15 5.91
CA LEU A 14 26.54 -4.65 6.25
C LEU A 14 25.55 -3.51 6.56
N SER A 15 26.01 -2.43 7.20
CA SER A 15 25.16 -1.28 7.51
C SER A 15 24.67 -0.59 6.23
N VAL A 16 25.55 -0.39 5.25
CA VAL A 16 25.17 0.22 3.95
C VAL A 16 24.17 -0.66 3.21
N ILE A 17 24.40 -1.98 3.17
CA ILE A 17 23.49 -2.93 2.53
C ILE A 17 22.13 -2.94 3.25
N ALA A 18 22.13 -2.96 4.58
CA ALA A 18 20.90 -2.93 5.38
C ALA A 18 20.08 -1.66 5.12
N ILE A 19 20.73 -0.49 5.06
CA ILE A 19 20.07 0.78 4.75
C ILE A 19 19.49 0.76 3.32
N ALA A 20 20.24 0.22 2.35
CA ALA A 20 19.76 0.11 0.98
C ALA A 20 18.52 -0.81 0.87
N CYS A 21 18.55 -1.98 1.50
CA CYS A 21 17.40 -2.90 1.52
C CYS A 21 16.19 -2.29 2.24
N LEU A 22 16.42 -1.59 3.34
CA LEU A 22 15.36 -0.93 4.11
C LEU A 22 14.73 0.22 3.31
N ALA A 23 15.52 0.99 2.57
CA ALA A 23 15.01 2.01 1.66
C ALA A 23 14.13 1.40 0.57
N ILE A 24 14.56 0.31 -0.06
CA ILE A 24 13.76 -0.39 -1.08
C ILE A 24 12.47 -0.95 -0.47
N GLY A 25 12.55 -1.58 0.70
CA GLY A 25 11.39 -2.11 1.41
C GLY A 25 10.34 -1.04 1.69
N PHE A 26 10.73 0.11 2.23
CA PHE A 26 9.78 1.21 2.48
C PHE A 26 9.23 1.86 1.22
N SER A 27 9.95 1.74 0.10
CA SER A 27 9.54 2.33 -1.16
C SER A 27 8.55 1.48 -1.93
N THR A 28 8.49 0.17 -1.66
CA THR A 28 7.54 -0.72 -2.32
C THR A 28 6.11 -0.37 -1.92
N ASP A 29 5.21 -0.42 -2.89
CA ASP A 29 3.79 -0.15 -2.73
C ASP A 29 2.95 -1.39 -2.36
N ASN A 30 3.61 -2.53 -2.08
CA ASN A 30 2.96 -3.80 -1.78
C ASN A 30 3.33 -4.32 -0.37
N TRP A 31 3.02 -3.55 0.67
CA TRP A 31 3.20 -4.00 2.06
C TRP A 31 2.05 -4.90 2.51
N TYR A 32 0.85 -4.62 2.04
CA TYR A 32 -0.34 -5.34 2.42
C TYR A 32 -1.32 -5.42 1.26
N GLU A 33 -1.71 -6.66 0.93
CA GLU A 33 -2.63 -6.96 -0.16
C GLU A 33 -4.03 -7.23 0.41
N ILE A 34 -5.00 -6.36 0.07
CA ILE A 34 -6.42 -6.59 0.39
C ILE A 34 -7.15 -6.97 -0.89
N ARG A 35 -7.64 -8.21 -0.94
CA ARG A 35 -8.53 -8.69 -2.01
C ARG A 35 -9.96 -8.79 -1.50
N VAL A 36 -10.83 -7.97 -2.08
CA VAL A 36 -12.25 -7.95 -1.76
C VAL A 36 -13.02 -8.51 -2.94
N ASP A 37 -13.72 -9.62 -2.71
CA ASP A 37 -14.65 -10.14 -3.71
C ASP A 37 -15.91 -9.25 -3.74
N THR A 38 -15.95 -8.35 -4.71
CA THR A 38 -17.02 -7.36 -4.87
C THR A 38 -18.38 -8.01 -5.08
N ASN A 39 -18.43 -9.20 -5.69
CA ASN A 39 -19.68 -9.91 -5.95
C ASN A 39 -20.25 -10.47 -4.64
N ARG A 40 -19.40 -11.15 -3.86
CA ARG A 40 -19.77 -11.69 -2.56
C ARG A 40 -20.19 -10.58 -1.59
N THR A 41 -19.45 -9.48 -1.54
CA THR A 41 -19.77 -8.32 -0.68
C THR A 41 -21.13 -7.70 -1.04
N ARG A 42 -21.44 -7.55 -2.33
CA ARG A 42 -22.75 -7.07 -2.78
C ARG A 42 -23.88 -8.00 -2.35
N GLN A 43 -23.73 -9.31 -2.54
CA GLN A 43 -24.73 -10.29 -2.10
C GLN A 43 -24.99 -10.22 -0.59
N TYR A 44 -23.95 -10.06 0.23
CA TYR A 44 -24.11 -9.90 1.68
C TYR A 44 -24.82 -8.61 2.06
N LEU A 45 -24.46 -7.49 1.43
CA LEU A 45 -25.11 -6.21 1.68
C LEU A 45 -26.58 -6.26 1.25
N ASP A 46 -26.87 -6.78 0.07
CA ASP A 46 -28.24 -6.95 -0.44
C ASP A 46 -29.08 -7.87 0.47
N ALA A 47 -28.50 -8.94 1.02
CA ALA A 47 -29.21 -9.85 1.94
C ALA A 47 -29.52 -9.21 3.31
N ILE A 48 -28.63 -8.35 3.82
CA ILE A 48 -28.85 -7.60 5.06
C ILE A 48 -29.91 -6.50 4.84
N ASP A 49 -29.84 -5.80 3.70
CA ASP A 49 -30.77 -4.72 3.38
C ASP A 49 -32.16 -5.19 2.93
N ALA A 50 -32.27 -6.41 2.39
CA ALA A 50 -33.56 -7.04 2.10
C ALA A 50 -34.44 -7.20 3.35
N ASN A 51 -33.85 -7.24 4.54
CA ASN A 51 -34.58 -7.23 5.81
C ASN A 51 -34.94 -5.82 6.30
N SER A 52 -34.36 -4.76 5.72
CA SER A 52 -34.40 -3.39 6.25
C SER A 52 -34.99 -2.32 5.31
N GLY A 53 -35.26 -2.64 4.03
CA GLY A 53 -35.97 -1.72 3.12
C GLY A 53 -35.21 -1.28 1.86
N GLY A 54 -34.14 -1.97 1.48
CA GLY A 54 -33.72 -2.10 0.08
C GLY A 54 -33.08 -0.88 -0.59
N SER A 55 -31.78 -0.69 -0.38
CA SER A 55 -30.83 -0.27 -1.44
C SER A 55 -29.40 -0.41 -0.91
N LEU A 56 -28.45 -0.82 -1.75
CA LEU A 56 -27.01 -0.76 -1.43
C LEU A 56 -26.67 0.59 -0.76
N PRO A 57 -25.85 0.61 0.31
CA PRO A 57 -25.47 1.85 0.98
C PRO A 57 -25.02 2.90 -0.04
N THR A 58 -25.56 4.11 0.04
CA THR A 58 -25.27 5.20 -0.93
C THR A 58 -23.78 5.50 -1.07
N ASP A 59 -22.99 5.14 -0.05
CA ASP A 59 -21.54 5.32 0.01
C ASP A 59 -20.72 4.15 -0.56
N TYR A 60 -21.37 3.06 -1.00
CA TYR A 60 -20.69 1.84 -1.46
C TYR A 60 -19.69 2.12 -2.60
N ASP A 61 -20.08 2.92 -3.59
CA ASP A 61 -19.22 3.24 -4.74
C ASP A 61 -18.13 4.30 -4.44
N ASN A 62 -18.24 4.99 -3.30
CA ASN A 62 -17.32 6.04 -2.89
C ASN A 62 -16.31 5.53 -1.84
N ASN A 63 -16.62 4.43 -1.16
CA ASN A 63 -15.77 3.91 -0.10
C ASN A 63 -14.76 2.89 -0.64
N TYR A 64 -13.47 3.22 -0.52
CA TYR A 64 -12.37 2.37 -0.97
C TYR A 64 -12.28 1.02 -0.24
N LEU A 65 -12.92 0.87 0.92
CA LEU A 65 -12.93 -0.37 1.69
C LEU A 65 -13.56 -1.54 0.93
N TYR A 66 -14.45 -1.28 -0.02
CA TYR A 66 -15.13 -2.29 -0.83
C TYR A 66 -14.37 -2.70 -2.10
N TYR A 67 -13.18 -2.15 -2.30
CA TYR A 67 -12.35 -2.40 -3.48
C TYR A 67 -11.06 -3.14 -3.11
N SER A 68 -10.63 -4.03 -4.00
CA SER A 68 -9.32 -4.66 -3.93
C SER A 68 -8.22 -3.62 -4.12
N ARG A 69 -7.25 -3.62 -3.21
CA ARG A 69 -6.19 -2.63 -3.18
C ARG A 69 -4.92 -3.21 -2.56
N ASP A 70 -3.82 -2.62 -2.95
CA ASP A 70 -2.50 -2.88 -2.39
C ASP A 70 -2.10 -1.63 -1.62
N GLU A 71 -1.84 -1.80 -0.33
CA GLU A 71 -1.42 -0.74 0.57
C GLU A 71 0.10 -0.81 0.72
N GLY A 72 0.76 0.24 0.26
CA GLY A 72 2.15 0.54 0.57
C GLY A 72 2.25 1.45 1.77
N LEU A 73 3.48 1.71 2.22
CA LEU A 73 3.71 2.60 3.36
C LEU A 73 3.27 4.05 3.08
N PHE A 74 3.38 4.50 1.82
CA PHE A 74 3.11 5.90 1.43
C PHE A 74 1.99 6.06 0.42
N ARG A 75 1.51 4.97 -0.20
CA ARG A 75 0.56 5.00 -1.31
C ARG A 75 -0.35 3.79 -1.25
N VAL A 76 -1.54 3.96 -1.81
CA VAL A 76 -2.52 2.88 -1.99
C VAL A 76 -2.79 2.74 -3.48
N CYS A 77 -2.59 1.54 -4.01
CA CYS A 77 -2.78 1.19 -5.42
C CYS A 77 -4.06 0.34 -5.57
N PHE A 78 -4.77 0.48 -6.68
CA PHE A 78 -5.96 -0.31 -7.00
C PHE A 78 -5.70 -1.09 -8.29
N SER A 79 -5.65 -2.41 -8.22
CA SER A 79 -5.34 -3.26 -9.38
C SER A 79 -6.54 -3.39 -10.34
N ASP A 80 -7.74 -3.57 -9.80
CA ASP A 80 -8.94 -3.87 -10.60
C ASP A 80 -9.77 -2.62 -10.94
N LYS A 81 -10.32 -1.95 -9.92
CA LYS A 81 -11.27 -0.85 -10.07
C LYS A 81 -11.02 0.23 -9.03
N LYS A 82 -10.95 1.48 -9.49
CA LYS A 82 -10.87 2.66 -8.63
C LYS A 82 -12.27 3.11 -8.17
N PRO A 83 -12.43 3.60 -6.93
CA PRO A 83 -13.66 4.26 -6.50
C PRO A 83 -13.88 5.58 -7.27
N ARG A 84 -15.14 6.04 -7.35
CA ARG A 84 -15.50 7.24 -8.13
C ARG A 84 -14.94 8.52 -7.50
N GLU A 85 -14.98 8.62 -6.18
CA GLU A 85 -14.34 9.69 -5.42
C GLU A 85 -13.39 9.13 -4.37
N CYS A 86 -12.09 9.20 -4.63
CA CYS A 86 -11.10 8.87 -3.63
C CYS A 86 -10.99 10.03 -2.63
N LYS A 87 -11.76 10.00 -1.54
CA LYS A 87 -11.49 10.87 -0.38
C LYS A 87 -10.24 10.38 0.34
N TYR A 88 -9.07 10.67 -0.23
CA TYR A 88 -7.79 10.48 0.46
C TYR A 88 -7.72 11.47 1.63
N SER A 89 -7.91 10.98 2.86
CA SER A 89 -7.51 11.73 4.04
C SER A 89 -5.99 11.74 4.09
N ASN A 90 -5.39 12.80 3.55
CA ASN A 90 -4.03 13.30 3.72
C ASN A 90 -3.02 12.37 4.42
N SER A 91 -2.12 11.81 3.61
CA SER A 91 -0.72 11.59 3.98
C SER A 91 0.17 11.70 2.73
N SER A 92 -0.04 12.77 1.95
CA SER A 92 0.86 13.23 0.89
C SER A 92 2.15 13.81 1.48
N ILE A 93 3.00 12.97 2.08
CA ILE A 93 4.33 13.39 2.54
C ILE A 93 5.43 13.12 1.50
N PHE A 94 5.20 12.31 0.47
CA PHE A 94 6.23 12.04 -0.54
C PHE A 94 5.77 12.36 -1.97
N SER A 95 6.01 13.62 -2.36
CA SER A 95 5.98 14.06 -3.75
C SER A 95 6.80 13.09 -4.61
N SER A 96 6.12 12.48 -5.57
CA SER A 96 6.60 11.43 -6.46
C SER A 96 7.86 11.78 -7.27
N ASN A 97 8.24 13.05 -7.31
CA ASN A 97 9.27 13.52 -8.21
C ASN A 97 10.69 13.34 -7.70
N THR A 98 10.90 13.06 -6.40
CA THR A 98 12.27 12.88 -5.87
C THR A 98 12.69 11.42 -5.82
N PHE A 99 11.77 10.47 -5.59
CA PHE A 99 12.11 9.04 -5.49
C PHE A 99 12.24 8.35 -6.84
N SER A 100 11.45 8.77 -7.83
CA SER A 100 11.50 8.20 -9.18
C SER A 100 12.86 8.43 -9.85
N ILE A 101 13.63 9.44 -9.42
CA ILE A 101 14.96 9.74 -9.96
C ILE A 101 16.03 8.79 -9.39
N ILE A 102 15.79 8.17 -8.22
CA ILE A 102 16.79 7.31 -7.55
C ILE A 102 16.67 5.84 -7.98
N PHE A 103 15.47 5.38 -8.36
CA PHE A 103 15.23 3.96 -8.71
C PHE A 103 14.77 3.70 -10.15
N SER A 104 14.80 4.70 -11.03
CA SER A 104 14.67 4.45 -12.47
C SER A 104 16.01 3.94 -13.02
N PHE A 105 16.34 2.68 -12.73
CA PHE A 105 17.21 1.92 -13.63
C PHE A 105 16.37 1.50 -14.86
N PRO A 106 16.96 1.49 -16.08
CA PRO A 106 16.27 1.08 -17.30
C PRO A 106 15.78 -0.37 -17.26
#